data_AF-A0A061JMW6-F1
#
_entry.id   AF-A0A061JMW6-F1
#
_cell.length_a   1.000
_cell.length_b   1.000
_cell.length_c   1.000
_cell.angle_alpha   90.00
_cell.angle_beta   90.00
_cell.angle_gamma   90.00
#
_symmetry.space_group_name_H-M   'P 1'
#
loop_
_entity.id
_entity.type
_entity.pdbx_description
1 polymer ?
#
loop_
_entity_poly.entity_id
_entity_poly.type
_entity_poly.pdbx_seq_one_letter_code
_entity_poly.pdbx_strand_id
1 'polypeptide(L)' 'MDLTMEGHGLTFAQLLVLENQIDELLLPWMVDLSLRASIDNPALLEHIERVGVP' A
#
# COMPACT_ATOMS: atom_id res chain seq x y z
N MET A 1 -9.95 1.06 -1.61
CA MET A 1 -9.05 2.21 -1.60
C MET A 1 -7.64 1.67 -1.62
N ASP A 2 -6.83 2.11 -2.56
CA ASP A 2 -5.47 1.60 -2.75
C ASP A 2 -4.50 2.52 -2.01
N LEU A 3 -3.69 1.94 -1.13
CA LEU A 3 -2.67 2.65 -0.37
C LEU A 3 -1.32 2.04 -0.71
N THR A 4 -0.41 2.90 -1.17
CA THR A 4 0.98 2.48 -1.41
C THR A 4 1.84 2.99 -0.26
N MET A 5 2.44 2.05 0.48
CA MET A 5 3.32 2.37 1.61
C MET A 5 4.75 2.59 1.13
N GLU A 6 5.38 3.65 1.63
CA GLU A 6 6.79 3.97 1.44
C GLU A 6 7.49 4.05 2.81
N GLY A 7 8.59 3.31 2.96
CA GLY A 7 9.32 3.29 4.23
C GLY A 7 10.53 2.34 4.19
N HIS A 8 11.58 2.71 4.91
CA HIS A 8 12.78 1.89 5.03
C HIS A 8 12.55 0.69 5.95
N GLY A 9 12.90 -0.51 5.48
CA GLY A 9 12.78 -1.74 6.26
C GLY A 9 11.36 -2.28 6.40
N LEU A 10 10.38 -1.71 5.67
CA LEU A 10 9.05 -2.31 5.57
C LEU A 10 9.15 -3.64 4.83
N THR A 11 8.67 -4.68 5.50
CA THR A 11 8.60 -6.03 4.95
C THR A 11 7.19 -6.38 4.53
N PHE A 12 7.06 -7.29 3.56
CA PHE A 12 5.76 -7.80 3.13
C PHE A 12 4.97 -8.42 4.31
N ALA A 13 5.66 -9.03 5.28
CA ALA A 13 5.04 -9.58 6.48
C ALA A 13 4.35 -8.51 7.34
N GLN A 14 4.94 -7.31 7.46
CA GLN A 14 4.32 -6.20 8.18
C GLN A 14 3.10 -5.66 7.44
N LEU A 15 3.17 -5.58 6.11
CA LEU A 15 2.04 -5.21 5.27
C LEU A 15 0.85 -6.15 5.46
N LEU A 16 1.09 -7.46 5.41
CA LEU A 16 0.03 -8.46 5.61
C LEU A 16 -0.60 -8.38 7.01
N VAL A 17 0.20 -8.09 8.03
CA VAL A 17 -0.30 -7.87 9.41
C VAL A 17 -1.16 -6.61 9.49
N LEU A 18 -0.82 -5.57 8.75
CA LEU A 18 -1.61 -4.34 8.64
C LEU A 18 -2.91 -4.57 7.86
N GLU A 19 -2.87 -5.26 6.71
CA GLU A 19 -4.08 -5.62 5.95
C GLU A 19 -5.07 -6.39 6.82
N ASN A 20 -4.61 -7.44 7.52
CA ASN A 20 -5.48 -8.19 8.42
C ASN A 20 -6.10 -7.30 9.52
N GLN A 21 -5.33 -6.38 10.11
CA GLN A 21 -5.86 -5.45 11.11
C GLN A 21 -6.87 -4.47 10.51
N ILE A 22 -6.69 -4.02 9.27
CA ILE A 22 -7.64 -3.15 8.58
C ILE A 22 -8.92 -3.91 8.24
N ASP A 23 -8.81 -5.16 7.82
CA ASP A 23 -9.97 -6.03 7.57
C ASP A 23 -10.78 -6.26 8.85
N GLU A 24 -10.11 -6.37 10.01
CA GLU A 24 -10.77 -6.44 11.33
C GLU A 24 -11.54 -5.17 11.70
N LEU A 25 -11.23 -4.02 11.10
CA LEU A 25 -11.98 -2.78 11.32
C LEU A 25 -13.37 -2.81 10.64
N LEU A 26 -13.67 -3.84 9.84
CA LEU A 26 -14.96 -4.02 9.15
C LEU A 26 -15.38 -2.76 8.38
N LEU A 27 -14.40 -2.12 7.75
CA LEU A 27 -14.64 -0.93 6.96
C LEU A 27 -15.63 -1.27 5.83
N PRO A 28 -16.54 -0.34 5.48
CA PRO A 28 -17.50 -0.57 4.39
C PRO A 28 -16.83 -0.63 3.01
N TRP A 29 -15.51 -0.44 2.93
CA TRP A 29 -14.70 -0.48 1.73
C TRP A 29 -13.41 -1.25 2.02
N MET A 30 -12.95 -2.04 1.04
CA MET A 30 -11.68 -2.76 1.15
C MET A 30 -10.50 -1.82 0.95
N VAL A 31 -9.40 -2.14 1.62
CA VAL A 31 -8.12 -1.42 1.51
C VAL A 31 -7.10 -2.37 0.93
N ASP A 32 -6.49 -1.98 -0.19
CA ASP A 32 -5.36 -2.73 -0.77
C ASP A 32 -4.08 -2.04 -0.35
N LEU A 33 -3.16 -2.77 0.31
CA LEU A 33 -1.88 -2.21 0.71
C LEU A 33 -0.76 -2.74 -0.20
N SER A 34 -0.13 -1.82 -0.93
CA SER A 34 1.00 -2.13 -1.80
C SER A 34 2.31 -1.56 -1.24
N LEU A 35 3.42 -2.30 -1.37
CA LEU A 35 4.74 -1.77 -1.03
C LEU A 35 5.35 -1.08 -2.25
N ARG A 36 5.68 0.21 -2.14
CA ARG A 36 6.34 0.95 -3.23
C ARG A 36 7.64 0.29 -3.69
N ALA A 37 8.41 -0.24 -2.75
CA ALA A 37 9.67 -0.94 -3.03
C ALA A 37 9.49 -2.26 -3.81
N SER A 38 8.30 -2.86 -3.80
CA SER A 38 7.98 -4.07 -4.56
C SER A 38 7.38 -3.77 -5.94
N ILE A 39 7.07 -2.50 -6.24
CA ILE A 39 6.53 -2.10 -7.54
C ILE A 39 7.72 -1.93 -8.51
N ASP A 40 7.83 -2.86 -9.45
CA ASP A 40 8.87 -2.86 -10.50
C ASP A 40 8.43 -2.10 -11.77
N ASN A 41 7.18 -1.66 -11.83
CA ASN A 41 6.65 -0.92 -12.97
C ASN A 41 6.89 0.60 -12.82
N PRO A 42 7.82 1.19 -13.59
CA PRO A 42 8.17 2.61 -13.50
C PRO A 42 7.01 3.54 -13.88
N ALA A 43 6.14 3.14 -14.81
CA ALA A 43 4.98 3.95 -15.20
C ALA A 43 3.93 4.01 -14.07
N LEU A 44 3.80 2.93 -13.30
CA LEU A 44 2.92 2.90 -12.12
C LEU A 44 3.49 3.79 -11.01
N LEU A 45 4.80 3.73 -10.77
CA LEU A 45 5.49 4.61 -9.81
C LEU A 45 5.31 6.09 -10.17
N GLU A 46 5.51 6.46 -11.43
CA GLU A 46 5.32 7.84 -11.91
C GLU A 46 3.86 8.28 -11.76
N HIS A 47 2.90 7.40 -12.03
CA HIS A 47 1.49 7.70 -11.82
C HIS A 47 1.19 7.97 -10.34
N ILE A 48 1.64 7.08 -9.45
CA ILE A 48 1.49 7.23 -7.99
C ILE A 48 2.14 8.52 -7.51
N GLU A 49 3.33 8.88 -8.00
CA GLU A 49 3.98 10.15 -7.63
C GLU A 49 3.20 11.38 -8.10
N ARG A 50 2.57 11.30 -9.28
CA ARG A 50 1.87 12.43 -9.89
C ARG A 50 0.48 12.66 -9.31
N VAL A 51 -0.25 11.61 -8.95
CA VAL A 51 -1.64 11.71 -8.47
C VAL A 51 -1.84 11.25 -7.03
N GLY A 52 -0.82 10.68 -6.40
CA GLY A 52 -0.85 10.23 -5.03
C GLY A 52 -1.08 11.40 -4.07
N VAL A 53 -1.85 11.13 -3.02
CA VAL A 53 -2.16 12.10 -1.97
C VAL A 53 -1.43 11.66 -0.70
N PRO A 54 -0.65 12.55 -0.05
CA PRO A 54 0.06 12.25 1.20
C PRO A 54 -0.86 12.18 2.42
#